data_AF-A0A529TKP4-F1
#
_entry.id   AF-A0A529TKP4-F1
#
_cell.length_a   1.000
_cell.length_b   1.000
_cell.length_c   1.000
_cell.angle_alpha   90.00
_cell.angle_beta   90.00
_cell.angle_gamma   90.00
#
_symmetry.space_group_name_H-M   'P 1'
#
loop_
_entity.id
_entity.type
_entity.pdbx_description
1 polymer ?
#
loop_
_entity_poly.entity_id
_entity_poly.type
_entity_poly.pdbx_seq_one_letter_code
_entity_poly.pdbx_strand_id
1 'polypeptide(L)'
;MGLPITRFGKDRAGIAAVELALVLPVLCAALLGTLDGWSYVTSSMSMRAGVKTAANLLMAGSSDDTAIQAAVLASWENKPSDAQVVISRIYQCGTTVVDASTLCSGQKAPSIYVQIQATGTWTPPFTFGPYP
;
A
#
# COMPACT_ATOMS: atom_id res chain seq x y z
N MET A 1 45.15 42.99 33.05
CA MET A 1 44.43 43.31 31.80
C MET A 1 43.43 42.19 31.56
N GLY A 2 42.24 42.29 32.17
CA GLY A 2 41.23 41.23 32.15
C GLY A 2 40.41 41.26 30.86
N LEU A 3 40.32 40.13 30.17
CA LEU A 3 39.50 40.00 28.96
C LEU A 3 38.01 40.15 29.32
N PRO A 4 37.24 41.01 28.62
CA PRO A 4 35.84 41.23 28.92
C PRO A 4 35.01 40.02 28.48
N ILE A 5 34.62 39.21 29.46
CA ILE A 5 33.76 38.03 29.36
C ILE A 5 32.30 38.40 28.97
N THR A 6 32.01 39.69 28.82
CA THR A 6 30.65 40.24 28.64
C THR A 6 30.13 40.24 27.19
N ARG A 7 30.91 39.80 26.20
CA ARG A 7 30.49 39.83 24.77
C ARG A 7 29.59 38.68 24.33
N PHE A 8 29.49 37.57 25.06
CA PHE A 8 28.61 36.45 24.67
C PHE A 8 27.14 36.64 25.05
N GLY A 9 26.83 37.46 26.06
CA GLY A 9 25.45 37.63 26.53
C GLY A 9 24.58 38.61 25.72
N LYS A 10 25.17 39.32 24.75
CA LYS A 10 24.50 40.40 23.99
C LYS A 10 24.44 40.14 22.50
N ASP A 11 24.93 38.98 22.06
CA ASP A 11 24.92 38.60 20.66
C ASP A 11 23.57 37.96 20.30
N ARG A 12 22.78 38.66 19.48
CA ARG A 12 21.49 38.18 18.97
C ARG A 12 21.64 37.47 17.63
N ALA A 13 22.82 37.55 17.01
CA ALA A 13 23.13 36.91 15.73
C ALA A 13 23.49 35.44 15.98
N GLY A 14 22.48 34.60 16.23
CA GLY A 14 22.69 33.17 16.45
C GLY A 14 21.58 32.50 17.26
N ILE A 15 20.78 33.27 17.99
CA ILE A 15 19.63 32.77 18.76
C ILE A 15 18.64 32.05 17.83
N ALA A 16 18.34 32.66 16.68
CA ALA A 16 17.47 32.05 15.66
C ALA A 16 18.03 30.73 15.11
N ALA A 17 19.36 30.57 15.03
CA ALA A 17 19.98 29.33 14.59
C ALA A 17 19.86 28.22 15.65
N VAL A 18 19.98 28.57 16.94
CA VAL A 18 19.81 27.63 18.06
C VAL A 18 18.35 27.21 18.22
N GLU A 19 17.42 28.16 18.12
CA GLU A 19 15.98 27.89 18.14
C GLU A 19 15.56 27.01 16.97
N LEU A 20 16.05 27.30 15.75
CA LEU A 20 15.78 26.45 14.59
C LEU A 20 16.41 25.06 14.78
N ALA A 21 17.64 24.95 15.28
CA ALA A 21 18.29 23.67 15.50
C ALA A 21 17.52 22.76 16.48
N LEU A 22 16.81 23.34 17.45
CA LEU A 22 15.96 22.58 18.38
C LEU A 22 14.65 22.10 17.74
N VAL A 23 14.05 22.88 16.84
CA VAL A 23 12.77 22.55 16.19
C VAL A 23 12.94 21.71 14.93
N LEU A 24 14.06 21.87 14.22
CA LEU A 24 14.39 21.19 12.98
C LEU A 24 14.28 19.66 13.05
N PRO A 25 14.76 18.93 14.08
CA PRO A 25 14.60 17.47 14.12
C PRO A 25 13.13 17.03 14.14
N VAL A 26 12.26 17.78 14.82
CA VAL A 26 10.81 17.49 14.86
C VAL A 26 10.17 17.76 13.50
N LEU A 27 10.53 18.87 12.85
CA LEU A 27 10.06 19.19 11.50
C LEU A 27 10.53 18.15 10.47
N CYS A 28 11.80 17.73 10.53
CA CYS A 28 12.33 16.69 9.67
C CYS A 28 11.60 15.35 9.88
N ALA A 29 11.35 14.94 11.12
CA ALA A 29 10.59 13.74 11.41
C ALA A 29 9.15 13.81 10.86
N ALA A 30 8.47 14.95 11.03
CA ALA A 30 7.12 15.15 10.50
C ALA A 30 7.08 15.10 8.97
N LEU A 31 8.05 15.73 8.30
CA LEU A 31 8.15 15.73 6.83
C LEU A 31 8.41 14.32 6.30
N LEU A 32 9.40 13.62 6.84
CA LEU A 32 9.76 12.26 6.41
C LEU A 32 8.62 11.28 6.66
N GLY A 33 7.98 11.34 7.85
CA GLY A 33 6.81 10.51 8.15
C GLY A 33 5.62 10.77 7.22
N THR A 34 5.42 12.03 6.80
CA THR A 34 4.37 12.36 5.83
C THR A 34 4.67 11.78 4.45
N LEU A 35 5.93 11.83 4.00
CA LEU A 35 6.35 11.26 2.72
C LEU A 35 6.21 9.73 2.71
N ASP A 36 6.64 9.05 3.79
CA ASP A 36 6.48 7.61 3.94
C ASP A 36 5.01 7.21 3.95
N GLY A 37 4.20 7.91 4.76
CA GLY A 37 2.75 7.69 4.83
C GLY A 37 2.05 7.89 3.49
N TRP A 38 2.41 8.95 2.75
CA TRP A 38 1.91 9.19 1.40
C TRP A 38 2.28 8.04 0.45
N SER A 39 3.54 7.63 0.43
CA SER A 39 4.02 6.54 -0.43
C SER A 39 3.29 5.21 -0.17
N TYR A 40 3.00 4.91 1.10
CA TYR A 40 2.26 3.71 1.50
C TYR A 40 0.83 3.76 0.98
N VAL A 41 0.14 4.89 1.18
CA VAL A 41 -1.24 5.06 0.73
C VAL A 41 -1.32 4.96 -0.79
N THR A 42 -0.44 5.62 -1.54
CA THR A 42 -0.40 5.54 -3.00
C THR A 42 -0.18 4.11 -3.49
N SER A 43 0.77 3.38 -2.88
CA SER A 43 1.04 1.97 -3.22
C SER A 43 -0.17 1.07 -2.94
N SER A 44 -0.86 1.29 -1.82
CA SER A 44 -2.08 0.55 -1.49
C SER A 44 -3.23 0.85 -2.46
N MET A 45 -3.30 2.08 -2.98
CA MET A 45 -4.32 2.49 -3.93
C MET A 45 -4.07 1.89 -5.33
N SER A 46 -2.80 1.84 -5.78
CA SER A 46 -2.45 1.20 -7.06
C SER A 46 -2.76 -0.30 -7.06
N MET A 47 -2.47 -0.98 -5.95
CA MET A 47 -2.84 -2.38 -5.73
C MET A 47 -4.36 -2.59 -5.82
N ARG A 48 -5.13 -1.75 -5.12
CA ARG A 48 -6.61 -1.81 -5.15
C ARG A 48 -7.17 -1.49 -6.52
N ALA A 49 -6.54 -0.59 -7.28
CA ALA A 49 -6.93 -0.31 -8.66
C ALA A 49 -6.76 -1.55 -9.54
N GLY A 50 -5.64 -2.27 -9.41
CA GLY A 50 -5.41 -3.52 -10.14
C GLY A 50 -6.46 -4.59 -9.85
N VAL A 51 -6.78 -4.82 -8.58
CA VAL A 51 -7.82 -5.78 -8.17
C VAL A 51 -9.21 -5.37 -8.70
N LYS A 52 -9.53 -4.07 -8.72
CA LYS A 52 -10.79 -3.58 -9.28
C LYS A 52 -10.90 -3.80 -10.79
N THR A 53 -9.81 -3.62 -11.54
CA THR A 53 -9.81 -3.93 -12.98
C THR A 53 -10.09 -5.41 -13.21
N ALA A 54 -9.46 -6.29 -12.44
CA ALA A 54 -9.72 -7.73 -12.51
C ALA A 54 -11.15 -8.10 -12.11
N ALA A 55 -11.72 -7.45 -11.08
CA ALA A 55 -13.12 -7.62 -10.72
C ALA A 55 -14.06 -7.20 -11.86
N ASN A 56 -13.78 -6.09 -12.54
CA ASN A 56 -14.54 -5.67 -13.71
C ASN A 56 -14.46 -6.68 -14.86
N LEU A 57 -13.28 -7.27 -15.11
CA LEU A 57 -13.12 -8.32 -16.12
C LEU A 57 -13.88 -9.61 -15.76
N LEU A 58 -13.87 -9.99 -14.47
CA LEU A 58 -14.66 -11.11 -13.99
C LEU A 58 -16.16 -10.85 -14.16
N MET A 59 -16.63 -9.64 -13.82
CA MET A 59 -18.03 -9.23 -14.03
C MET A 59 -18.41 -9.14 -15.51
N ALA A 60 -17.45 -8.83 -16.40
CA ALA A 60 -17.63 -8.90 -17.85
C ALA A 60 -17.73 -10.34 -18.38
N GLY A 61 -17.56 -11.35 -17.51
CA GLY A 61 -17.72 -12.76 -17.85
C GLY A 61 -16.42 -13.52 -18.09
N SER A 62 -15.25 -12.94 -17.78
CA SER A 62 -13.99 -13.68 -17.88
C SER A 62 -13.96 -14.85 -16.90
N SER A 63 -13.66 -16.05 -17.39
CA SER A 63 -13.50 -17.27 -16.59
C SER A 63 -12.05 -17.74 -16.49
N ASP A 64 -11.13 -17.10 -17.21
CA ASP A 64 -9.72 -17.47 -17.26
C ASP A 64 -8.93 -16.77 -16.15
N ASP A 65 -8.46 -17.55 -15.17
CA ASP A 65 -7.66 -17.05 -14.05
C ASP A 65 -6.35 -16.43 -14.46
N THR A 66 -5.71 -16.96 -15.51
CA THR A 66 -4.42 -16.45 -15.97
C THR A 66 -4.59 -15.05 -16.57
N ALA A 67 -5.68 -14.84 -17.32
CA ALA A 67 -6.03 -13.54 -17.86
C ALA A 67 -6.41 -12.54 -16.76
N ILE A 68 -7.16 -12.98 -15.74
CA ILE A 68 -7.55 -12.13 -14.61
C ILE A 68 -6.31 -11.74 -13.78
N GLN A 69 -5.40 -12.69 -13.50
CA GLN A 69 -4.13 -12.41 -12.81
C GLN A 69 -3.28 -11.43 -13.61
N ALA A 70 -3.13 -11.66 -14.92
CA ALA A 70 -2.40 -10.77 -15.81
C ALA A 70 -2.98 -9.35 -15.80
N ALA A 71 -4.32 -9.23 -15.77
CA ALA A 71 -4.97 -7.92 -15.70
C ALA A 71 -4.73 -7.19 -14.37
N VAL A 72 -4.71 -7.90 -13.23
CA VAL A 72 -4.29 -7.30 -11.95
C VAL A 72 -2.88 -6.76 -12.07
N LEU A 73 -1.94 -7.61 -12.52
CA LEU A 73 -0.51 -7.28 -12.57
C LEU A 73 -0.19 -6.19 -13.59
N ALA A 74 -0.93 -6.12 -14.70
CA ALA A 74 -0.80 -5.08 -15.71
C ALA A 74 -1.36 -3.72 -15.25
N SER A 75 -2.41 -3.75 -14.42
CA SER A 75 -3.06 -2.54 -13.88
C SER A 75 -2.45 -2.05 -12.58
N TRP A 76 -1.64 -2.88 -11.91
CA TRP A 76 -0.96 -2.53 -10.66
C TRP A 76 0.31 -1.73 -10.96
N GLU A 77 0.16 -0.41 -10.92
CA GLU A 77 1.27 0.53 -11.12
C GLU A 77 2.29 0.48 -9.97
N ASN A 78 3.57 0.51 -10.33
CA ASN A 78 4.70 0.38 -9.39
C ASN A 78 4.59 -0.83 -8.45
N LYS A 79 4.09 -1.97 -8.97
CA LYS A 79 4.01 -3.19 -8.18
C LYS A 79 5.40 -3.62 -7.66
N PRO A 80 5.48 -4.14 -6.43
CA PRO A 80 6.73 -4.68 -5.92
C PRO A 80 7.11 -5.99 -6.64
N SER A 81 8.39 -6.36 -6.60
CA SER A 81 8.89 -7.56 -7.32
C SER A 81 8.30 -8.87 -6.78
N ASP A 82 7.87 -8.88 -5.52
CA ASP A 82 7.23 -9.99 -4.84
C ASP A 82 5.69 -9.92 -4.90
N ALA A 83 5.12 -9.11 -5.80
CA ALA A 83 3.68 -9.02 -5.98
C ALA A 83 3.09 -10.39 -6.36
N GLN A 84 2.14 -10.88 -5.57
CA GLN A 84 1.43 -12.13 -5.80
C GLN A 84 -0.08 -11.90 -5.89
N VAL A 85 -0.73 -12.63 -6.77
CA VAL A 85 -2.18 -12.59 -6.97
C VAL A 85 -2.73 -14.01 -6.93
N VAL A 86 -3.64 -14.27 -6.00
CA VAL A 86 -4.33 -15.56 -5.84
C VAL A 86 -5.81 -15.34 -6.09
N ILE A 87 -6.41 -16.21 -6.90
CA ILE A 87 -7.83 -16.21 -7.20
C ILE A 87 -8.41 -17.51 -6.66
N SER A 88 -9.44 -17.42 -5.82
CA SER A 88 -10.17 -18.57 -5.31
C SER A 88 -11.66 -18.43 -5.60
N ARG A 89 -12.28 -19.50 -6.11
CA ARG A 89 -13.71 -19.55 -6.40
C ARG A 89 -14.41 -20.54 -5.49
N ILE A 90 -15.58 -20.15 -5.01
CA ILE A 90 -16.45 -20.98 -4.20
C ILE A 90 -17.82 -21.00 -4.89
N TYR A 91 -18.31 -22.20 -5.19
CA TYR A 91 -19.62 -22.40 -5.81
C TYR A 91 -20.60 -22.85 -4.73
N GLN A 92 -21.79 -22.26 -4.70
CA GLN A 92 -22.79 -22.53 -3.67
C GLN A 92 -24.18 -22.75 -4.27
N CYS A 93 -24.86 -23.80 -3.78
CA CYS A 93 -26.27 -24.04 -3.97
C CYS A 93 -27.00 -23.81 -2.64
N GLY A 94 -27.64 -22.64 -2.49
CA GLY A 94 -28.25 -22.25 -1.21
C GLY A 94 -27.20 -22.10 -0.11
N THR A 95 -27.19 -23.03 0.85
CA THR A 95 -26.19 -23.08 1.96
C THR A 95 -25.11 -24.14 1.77
N THR A 96 -25.15 -24.89 0.66
CA THR A 96 -24.19 -25.98 0.40
C THR A 96 -23.12 -25.54 -0.58
N VAL A 97 -21.85 -25.81 -0.25
CA VAL A 97 -20.73 -25.63 -1.19
C VAL A 97 -20.70 -26.82 -2.14
N VAL A 98 -20.59 -26.55 -3.43
CA VAL A 98 -20.61 -27.56 -4.49
C VAL A 98 -19.44 -27.34 -5.46
N ASP A 99 -19.22 -28.31 -6.34
CA ASP A 99 -18.28 -28.14 -7.46
C ASP A 99 -18.90 -27.33 -8.61
N ALA A 100 -18.04 -26.73 -9.43
CA ALA A 100 -18.42 -25.87 -10.55
C ALA A 100 -19.39 -26.51 -11.55
N SER A 101 -19.31 -27.84 -11.74
CA SER A 101 -20.15 -28.60 -12.67
C SER A 101 -21.49 -29.06 -12.07
N THR A 102 -21.71 -28.84 -10.77
CA THR A 102 -22.91 -29.34 -10.09
C THR A 102 -24.04 -28.35 -10.27
N LEU A 103 -25.11 -28.77 -10.95
CA LEU A 103 -26.34 -28.00 -11.04
C LEU A 103 -27.11 -28.11 -9.72
N CYS A 104 -27.61 -26.97 -9.24
CA CYS A 104 -28.53 -26.96 -8.11
C CYS A 104 -29.90 -27.53 -8.54
N SER A 105 -30.72 -27.92 -7.56
CA SER A 105 -32.06 -28.50 -7.79
C SER A 105 -32.85 -27.73 -8.86
N GLY A 106 -33.23 -28.41 -9.94
CA GLY A 106 -34.01 -27.83 -11.04
C GLY A 106 -33.19 -27.06 -12.10
N GLN A 107 -32.02 -27.57 -12.50
CA GLN A 107 -31.16 -27.01 -13.56
C GLN A 107 -30.68 -25.56 -13.29
N LYS A 108 -30.69 -25.13 -12.03
CA LYS A 108 -30.19 -23.79 -11.67
C LYS A 108 -28.67 -23.82 -11.54
N ALA A 109 -28.02 -22.83 -12.12
CA ALA A 109 -26.58 -22.63 -11.93
C ALA A 109 -26.29 -22.26 -10.46
N PRO A 110 -25.16 -22.74 -9.88
CA PRO A 110 -24.73 -22.35 -8.55
C PRO A 110 -24.33 -20.88 -8.49
N SER A 111 -24.54 -20.25 -7.34
CA SER A 111 -24.00 -18.92 -7.03
C SER A 111 -22.48 -19.02 -6.93
N ILE A 112 -21.77 -18.08 -7.57
CA ILE A 112 -20.30 -18.07 -7.59
C ILE A 112 -19.82 -16.92 -6.73
N TYR A 113 -19.00 -17.23 -5.73
CA TYR A 113 -18.22 -16.25 -4.98
C TYR A 113 -16.77 -16.33 -5.43
N VAL A 114 -16.20 -15.20 -5.87
CA VAL A 114 -14.81 -15.13 -6.31
C VAL A 114 -14.07 -14.16 -5.42
N GLN A 115 -12.98 -14.64 -4.83
CA GLN A 115 -12.08 -13.85 -4.02
C GLN A 115 -10.78 -13.64 -4.79
N ILE A 116 -10.42 -12.37 -4.98
CA ILE A 116 -9.15 -11.96 -5.58
C ILE A 116 -8.30 -11.39 -4.46
N GLN A 117 -7.20 -12.06 -4.14
CA GLN A 117 -6.26 -11.64 -3.13
C GLN A 117 -4.96 -11.22 -3.80
N ALA A 118 -4.64 -9.92 -3.76
CA ALA A 118 -3.32 -9.43 -4.09
C ALA A 118 -2.51 -9.28 -2.80
N THR A 119 -1.19 -9.48 -2.87
CA THR A 119 -0.22 -9.25 -1.79
C THR A 119 1.09 -8.74 -2.36
N GLY A 120 1.87 -8.02 -1.55
CA GLY A 120 3.19 -7.55 -1.91
C GLY A 120 3.84 -6.80 -0.75
N THR A 121 5.16 -6.72 -0.74
CA THR A 121 5.89 -6.02 0.32
C THR A 121 6.05 -4.55 -0.02
N TRP A 122 5.56 -3.67 0.88
CA TRP A 122 5.84 -2.24 0.78
C TRP A 122 7.18 -1.92 1.42
N THR A 123 8.01 -1.17 0.70
CA THR A 123 9.29 -0.64 1.20
C THR A 123 9.19 0.88 1.35
N PRO A 124 9.50 1.45 2.52
CA PRO A 124 9.49 2.90 2.69
C PRO A 124 10.56 3.54 1.80
N PRO A 125 10.28 4.71 1.20
CA PRO A 125 11.27 5.46 0.44
C PRO A 125 12.40 5.97 1.33
N PHE A 126 12.14 6.20 2.62
CA PHE A 126 13.14 6.54 3.60
C PHE A 126 13.28 5.42 4.64
N THR A 127 14.45 4.80 4.69
CA THR A 127 14.79 3.84 5.73
C THR A 127 15.57 4.54 6.83
N PHE A 128 14.97 4.71 8.00
CA PHE A 128 15.73 4.96 9.21
C PHE A 128 16.34 3.63 9.62
N GLY A 129 17.51 3.30 9.08
CA GLY A 129 18.26 2.11 9.50
C GLY A 129 18.58 2.17 10.99
N PRO A 130 18.99 1.05 11.62
CA PRO A 130 19.66 1.12 12.91
C PRO A 130 20.88 2.04 12.72
N TYR A 131 20.86 3.20 13.37
CA TYR A 131 22.02 4.08 13.44
C TYR A 131 23.23 3.24 13.93
N PRO A 132 24.43 3.34 13.31
CA PRO A 132 25.65 2.95 13.99
C PRO A 132 25.93 3.87 15.19
#